data_AF-A0A9E5U601-F1
#
_entry.id   AF-A0A9E5U601-F1
#
_cell.length_a   1.000
_cell.length_b   1.000
_cell.length_c   1.000
_cell.angle_alpha   90.00
_cell.angle_beta   90.00
_cell.angle_gamma   90.00
#
_symmetry.space_group_name_H-M   'P 1'
#
loop_
_entity.id
_entity.type
_entity.pdbx_description
1 polymer ?
#
loop_
_entity_poly.entity_id
_entity_poly.type
_entity_poly.pdbx_seq_one_letter_code
_entity_poly.pdbx_strand_id
1 'polypeptide(L)'
;MTELLDDHGKRGYPHTDIAHLLKSSKAEHVQSIPEFVENGAAVPNGDLRKVAKCDDHRLQSSTVELLEDLRSQCDCDNQYAFRVQYVRPEAVTRLTTPGTHIADLGIQSASIHLPNAEDWQLERPVDASKKFIFVLGKDVPKKNIATGFLVDHVVVLPGQILEIGDSVERAGTTYVMLKAAHQQVDQPIYNPFDGMECSNFADKTAYLASCRSQ
;
A
#
# COMPACT_ATOMS: atom_id res chain seq x y z
N MET A 1 -1.34 -16.55 -10.35
CA MET A 1 -1.93 -16.38 -8.99
C MET A 1 -2.30 -17.72 -8.36
N THR A 2 -2.84 -18.68 -9.12
CA THR A 2 -3.10 -20.05 -8.64
C THR A 2 -1.83 -20.70 -8.05
N GLU A 3 -0.68 -20.57 -8.71
CA GLU A 3 0.62 -21.09 -8.20
C GLU A 3 1.15 -20.37 -6.94
N LEU A 4 0.69 -19.15 -6.65
CA LEU A 4 1.06 -18.42 -5.43
C LEU A 4 0.23 -18.87 -4.21
N LEU A 5 -0.89 -19.55 -4.44
CA LEU A 5 -1.93 -19.81 -3.43
C LEU A 5 -2.24 -21.32 -3.27
N ASP A 6 -1.29 -22.21 -3.59
CA ASP A 6 -1.50 -23.66 -3.59
C ASP A 6 -1.99 -24.24 -2.23
N ASP A 7 -2.77 -25.33 -2.35
CA ASP A 7 -3.92 -25.76 -1.54
C ASP A 7 -3.70 -26.11 -0.05
N HIS A 8 -2.51 -25.83 0.50
CA HIS A 8 -2.22 -26.06 1.92
C HIS A 8 -1.42 -24.92 2.59
N GLY A 9 -1.23 -23.76 1.95
CA GLY A 9 -0.51 -22.63 2.53
C GLY A 9 0.93 -22.95 2.97
N LYS A 10 1.49 -24.10 2.53
CA LYS A 10 2.76 -24.67 3.03
C LYS A 10 3.84 -24.83 1.95
N ARG A 11 3.55 -24.54 0.68
CA ARG A 11 4.55 -24.35 -0.38
C ARG A 11 3.98 -23.33 -1.37
N GLY A 12 4.68 -22.23 -1.64
CA GLY A 12 4.25 -21.32 -2.70
C GLY A 12 4.87 -19.93 -2.74
N TYR A 13 5.46 -19.43 -1.66
CA TYR A 13 6.19 -18.16 -1.71
C TYR A 13 7.69 -18.42 -1.76
N PRO A 14 8.44 -17.85 -2.74
CA PRO A 14 9.90 -17.93 -2.75
C PRO A 14 10.42 -17.42 -1.41
N HIS A 15 11.48 -18.05 -0.90
CA HIS A 15 12.05 -17.76 0.42
C HIS A 15 12.20 -16.25 0.64
N THR A 16 11.30 -15.69 1.45
CA THR A 16 11.30 -14.28 1.83
C THR A 16 12.53 -14.04 2.72
N ASP A 17 13.46 -13.19 2.28
CA ASP A 17 14.68 -12.93 3.05
C ASP A 17 14.46 -11.75 4.02
N ILE A 18 13.73 -12.03 5.10
CA ILE A 18 13.46 -11.06 6.18
C ILE A 18 14.76 -10.51 6.77
N ALA A 19 15.79 -11.35 6.89
CA ALA A 19 17.08 -10.93 7.42
C ALA A 19 17.76 -9.91 6.50
N HIS A 20 17.71 -10.12 5.18
CA HIS A 20 18.18 -9.14 4.20
C HIS A 20 17.34 -7.87 4.21
N LEU A 21 16.01 -7.97 4.33
CA LEU A 21 15.14 -6.79 4.41
C LEU A 21 15.53 -5.92 5.63
N LEU A 22 15.60 -6.51 6.82
CA LEU A 22 15.98 -5.77 8.03
C LEU A 22 17.39 -5.18 7.93
N LYS A 23 18.37 -5.95 7.44
CA LYS A 23 19.76 -5.49 7.30
C LYS A 23 19.94 -4.34 6.30
N SER A 24 19.12 -4.30 5.25
CA SER A 24 19.20 -3.27 4.21
C SER A 24 18.32 -2.04 4.48
N SER A 25 17.49 -2.09 5.52
CA SER A 25 16.62 -1.00 5.92
C SER A 25 17.41 0.18 6.49
N LYS A 26 16.94 1.41 6.22
CA LYS A 26 17.42 2.64 6.87
C LYS A 26 16.38 3.21 7.83
N ALA A 27 15.32 2.46 8.13
CA ALA A 27 14.16 2.94 8.88
C ALA A 27 14.56 3.50 10.24
N GLU A 28 15.43 2.79 10.97
CA GLU A 28 15.86 3.19 12.31
C GLU A 28 16.93 4.30 12.32
N HIS A 29 17.36 4.81 11.16
CA HIS A 29 18.27 5.95 11.08
C HIS A 29 17.56 7.31 11.15
N VAL A 30 16.24 7.33 11.09
CA VAL A 30 15.39 8.52 11.13
C VAL A 30 14.23 8.30 12.09
N GLN A 31 13.79 9.33 12.81
CA GLN A 31 12.81 9.15 13.89
C GLN A 31 11.38 8.93 13.39
N SER A 32 11.02 9.54 12.25
CA SER A 32 9.64 9.53 11.75
C SER A 32 9.14 8.12 11.38
N ILE A 33 10.03 7.22 10.95
CA ILE A 33 9.65 5.87 10.50
C ILE A 33 9.35 4.93 11.67
N PRO A 34 10.21 4.76 12.70
CA PRO A 34 9.86 4.01 13.90
C PRO A 34 8.57 4.52 14.55
N GLU A 35 8.38 5.84 14.64
CA GLU A 35 7.13 6.41 15.15
C GLU A 35 5.92 6.03 14.30
N PHE A 36 6.03 6.07 12.97
CA PHE A 36 4.97 5.60 12.07
C PHE A 36 4.68 4.10 12.23
N VAL A 37 5.72 3.29 12.36
CA VAL A 37 5.63 1.83 12.50
C VAL A 37 4.97 1.43 13.82
N GLU A 38 5.31 2.11 14.92
CA GLU A 38 4.80 1.81 16.25
C GLU A 38 3.42 2.42 16.51
N ASN A 39 3.19 3.67 16.11
CA ASN A 39 1.92 4.37 16.32
C ASN A 39 0.87 4.08 15.24
N GLY A 40 1.30 3.44 14.15
CA GLY A 40 0.44 3.05 13.04
C GLY A 40 0.09 4.21 12.09
N ALA A 41 -0.63 3.85 11.02
CA ALA A 41 -0.81 4.73 9.87
C ALA A 41 -2.01 5.68 9.98
N ALA A 42 -2.82 5.62 11.04
CA ALA A 42 -4.12 6.32 11.12
C ALA A 42 -3.98 7.85 11.01
N VAL A 43 -3.07 8.44 11.79
CA VAL A 43 -2.83 9.90 11.79
C VAL A 43 -2.25 10.38 10.44
N PRO A 44 -1.11 9.85 9.96
CA PRO A 44 -0.53 10.33 8.69
C PRO A 44 -1.43 10.03 7.49
N ASN A 45 -2.08 8.86 7.41
CA ASN A 45 -3.03 8.60 6.33
C ASN A 45 -4.30 9.43 6.43
N GLY A 46 -4.73 9.80 7.64
CA GLY A 46 -5.81 10.74 7.86
C GLY A 46 -5.47 12.13 7.30
N ASP A 47 -4.25 12.60 7.52
CA ASP A 47 -3.74 13.86 6.99
C ASP A 47 -3.58 13.82 5.46
N LEU A 48 -2.92 12.79 4.93
CA LEU A 48 -2.70 12.61 3.49
C LEU A 48 -4.01 12.50 2.71
N ARG A 49 -4.99 11.72 3.21
CA ARG A 49 -6.27 11.54 2.52
C ARG A 49 -7.19 12.75 2.63
N LYS A 50 -6.91 13.74 3.50
CA LYS A 50 -7.63 15.03 3.46
C LYS A 50 -7.32 15.82 2.19
N VAL A 51 -6.13 15.65 1.60
CA VAL A 51 -5.79 16.21 0.27
C VAL A 51 -6.77 15.72 -0.80
N ALA A 52 -7.31 14.50 -0.67
CA ALA A 52 -8.33 14.01 -1.59
C ALA A 52 -9.65 14.81 -1.53
N LYS A 53 -9.98 15.36 -0.35
CA LYS A 53 -11.29 15.92 -0.01
C LYS A 53 -11.33 17.44 0.04
N CYS A 54 -10.18 18.09 0.23
CA CYS A 54 -10.07 19.53 0.42
C CYS A 54 -8.83 20.03 -0.33
N ASP A 55 -9.07 20.82 -1.38
CA ASP A 55 -8.02 21.29 -2.28
C ASP A 55 -7.04 22.28 -1.59
N ASP A 56 -7.48 22.95 -0.51
CA ASP A 56 -6.65 23.88 0.27
C ASP A 56 -5.94 23.21 1.47
N HIS A 57 -6.04 21.88 1.62
CA HIS A 57 -5.47 21.19 2.77
C HIS A 57 -3.94 21.17 2.73
N ARG A 58 -3.33 21.74 3.77
CA ARG A 58 -1.88 21.69 3.99
C ARG A 58 -1.50 20.53 4.89
N LEU A 59 -0.52 19.73 4.48
CA LEU A 59 -0.01 18.63 5.29
C LEU A 59 0.62 19.16 6.57
N GLN A 60 0.49 18.39 7.65
CA GLN A 60 1.20 18.63 8.89
C GLN A 60 2.70 18.39 8.68
N SER A 61 3.56 19.14 9.38
CA SER A 61 5.01 19.04 9.21
C SER A 61 5.54 17.63 9.47
N SER A 62 4.99 16.92 10.46
CA SER A 62 5.36 15.51 10.74
C SER A 62 4.98 14.56 9.60
N THR A 63 3.85 14.78 8.92
CA THR A 63 3.49 14.03 7.71
C THR A 63 4.47 14.33 6.57
N VAL A 64 4.87 15.60 6.42
CA VAL A 64 5.85 16.00 5.38
C VAL A 64 7.21 15.36 5.63
N GLU A 65 7.72 15.41 6.86
CA GLU A 65 8.96 14.77 7.30
C GLU A 65 8.91 13.26 7.04
N LEU A 66 7.83 12.58 7.45
CA LEU A 66 7.63 11.16 7.17
C LEU A 66 7.68 10.86 5.67
N LEU A 67 7.04 11.66 4.81
CA LEU A 67 7.07 11.42 3.37
C LEU A 67 8.49 11.54 2.78
N GLU A 68 9.30 12.47 3.28
CA GLU A 68 10.69 12.60 2.85
C GLU A 68 11.55 11.42 3.30
N ASP A 69 11.42 11.04 4.56
CA ASP A 69 12.14 9.90 5.12
C ASP A 69 11.77 8.61 4.42
N LEU A 70 10.49 8.40 4.09
CA LEU A 70 10.03 7.27 3.29
C LEU A 70 10.65 7.26 1.88
N ARG A 71 10.79 8.42 1.23
CA ARG A 71 11.41 8.52 -0.11
C ARG A 71 12.90 8.21 -0.07
N SER A 72 13.59 8.50 1.03
CA SER A 72 15.02 8.25 1.22
C SER A 72 15.37 6.78 1.52
N GLN A 73 14.36 5.96 1.85
CA GLN A 73 14.52 4.54 2.10
C GLN A 73 14.95 3.76 0.85
N CYS A 74 15.61 2.63 1.11
CA CYS A 74 15.95 1.65 0.10
C CYS A 74 14.69 1.06 -0.55
N ASP A 75 14.79 0.73 -1.83
CA ASP A 75 13.70 0.04 -2.52
C ASP A 75 13.66 -1.46 -2.13
N CYS A 76 12.46 -2.03 -2.11
CA CYS A 76 12.22 -3.46 -1.94
C CYS A 76 11.80 -4.08 -3.28
N ASP A 77 12.80 -4.31 -4.13
CA ASP A 77 12.60 -4.81 -5.48
C ASP A 77 12.44 -6.34 -5.50
N ASN A 78 11.78 -6.84 -6.55
CA ASN A 78 11.71 -8.25 -6.88
C ASN A 78 11.07 -9.17 -5.82
N GLN A 79 10.35 -8.60 -4.86
CA GLN A 79 9.61 -9.33 -3.82
C GLN A 79 8.11 -9.05 -3.90
N TYR A 80 7.31 -10.08 -3.63
CA TYR A 80 5.88 -9.91 -3.39
C TYR A 80 5.67 -9.33 -1.99
N ALA A 81 4.60 -8.56 -1.83
CA ALA A 81 4.13 -8.11 -0.53
C ALA A 81 2.60 -8.19 -0.45
N PHE A 82 2.07 -8.25 0.76
CA PHE A 82 0.68 -8.53 1.04
C PHE A 82 0.11 -7.44 1.92
N ARG A 83 -1.09 -6.98 1.56
CA ARG A 83 -1.84 -5.98 2.30
C ARG A 83 -3.26 -6.46 2.47
N VAL A 84 -3.72 -6.53 3.72
CA VAL A 84 -5.15 -6.65 4.00
C VAL A 84 -5.83 -5.32 3.66
N GLN A 85 -6.95 -5.40 2.96
CA GLN A 85 -7.72 -4.23 2.55
C GLN A 85 -9.21 -4.50 2.80
N TYR A 86 -9.85 -3.65 3.58
CA TYR A 86 -11.31 -3.65 3.70
C TYR A 86 -11.91 -2.71 2.67
N VAL A 87 -12.88 -3.20 1.91
CA VAL A 87 -13.49 -2.48 0.80
C VAL A 87 -15.00 -2.41 0.96
N ARG A 88 -15.58 -1.30 0.49
CA ARG A 88 -17.03 -1.18 0.37
C ARG A 88 -17.54 -2.09 -0.75
N PRO A 89 -18.77 -2.63 -0.64
CA PRO A 89 -19.34 -3.50 -1.67
C PRO A 89 -19.29 -2.92 -3.09
N GLU A 90 -19.47 -1.61 -3.23
CA GLU A 90 -19.49 -0.88 -4.50
C GLU A 90 -18.12 -0.88 -5.20
N ALA A 91 -17.03 -1.05 -4.43
CA ALA A 91 -15.67 -1.10 -4.96
C ALA A 91 -15.33 -2.45 -5.59
N VAL A 92 -16.04 -3.53 -5.21
CA VAL A 92 -15.66 -4.92 -5.53
C VAL A 92 -15.47 -5.11 -7.02
N THR A 93 -16.44 -4.70 -7.86
CA THR A 93 -16.36 -4.89 -9.32
C THR A 93 -15.13 -4.22 -9.91
N ARG A 94 -14.80 -2.99 -9.49
CA ARG A 94 -13.61 -2.28 -9.96
C ARG A 94 -12.33 -3.00 -9.51
N LEU A 95 -12.30 -3.46 -8.27
CA LEU A 95 -11.13 -4.13 -7.67
C LEU A 95 -10.93 -5.57 -8.11
N THR A 96 -11.87 -6.14 -8.86
CA THR A 96 -11.73 -7.48 -9.45
C THR A 96 -11.66 -7.46 -10.98
N THR A 97 -11.75 -6.28 -11.61
CA THR A 97 -11.69 -6.14 -13.07
C THR A 97 -10.25 -5.88 -13.53
N PRO A 98 -9.62 -6.82 -14.27
CA PRO A 98 -8.26 -6.63 -14.77
C PRO A 98 -8.11 -5.37 -15.62
N GLY A 99 -6.96 -4.70 -15.52
CA GLY A 99 -6.65 -3.45 -16.21
C GLY A 99 -7.20 -2.20 -15.52
N THR A 100 -7.97 -2.33 -14.43
CA THR A 100 -8.45 -1.18 -13.66
C THR A 100 -7.28 -0.51 -12.94
N HIS A 101 -7.20 0.82 -13.00
CA HIS A 101 -6.20 1.60 -12.28
C HIS A 101 -6.72 2.06 -10.92
N ILE A 102 -5.91 1.87 -9.89
CA ILE A 102 -6.20 2.32 -8.52
C ILE A 102 -5.05 3.12 -7.93
N ALA A 103 -5.39 4.02 -7.01
CA ALA A 103 -4.39 4.71 -6.19
C ALA A 103 -4.97 5.14 -4.83
N ASP A 104 -4.13 5.07 -3.80
CA ASP A 104 -4.39 5.65 -2.48
C ASP A 104 -3.49 6.87 -2.31
N LEU A 105 -4.03 7.99 -1.81
CA LEU A 105 -3.22 9.12 -1.39
C LEU A 105 -2.60 8.90 0.01
N GLY A 106 -3.01 7.87 0.74
CA GLY A 106 -2.33 7.40 1.94
C GLY A 106 -1.12 6.51 1.64
N ILE A 107 -0.25 6.35 2.63
CA ILE A 107 0.82 5.36 2.66
C ILE A 107 0.20 3.97 2.74
N GLN A 108 0.61 3.09 1.82
CA GLN A 108 0.08 1.74 1.75
C GLN A 108 1.05 0.73 2.40
N SER A 109 0.91 0.53 3.71
CA SER A 109 1.60 -0.55 4.44
C SER A 109 1.25 -1.93 3.90
N ALA A 110 2.28 -2.76 3.76
CA ALA A 110 2.22 -4.17 3.37
C ALA A 110 3.36 -4.94 4.04
N SER A 111 3.24 -6.26 4.11
CA SER A 111 4.30 -7.14 4.60
C SER A 111 4.78 -8.08 3.50
N ILE A 112 6.08 -8.40 3.46
CA ILE A 112 6.61 -9.43 2.55
C ILE A 112 6.25 -10.87 2.97
N HIS A 113 5.50 -11.03 4.05
CA HIS A 113 5.06 -12.30 4.63
C HIS A 113 3.55 -12.29 4.90
N LEU A 114 2.77 -13.06 4.12
CA LEU A 114 1.31 -13.04 4.18
C LEU A 114 0.73 -13.26 5.59
N PRO A 115 1.15 -14.27 6.38
CA PRO A 115 0.61 -14.46 7.73
C PRO A 115 0.72 -13.21 8.61
N ASN A 116 1.84 -12.50 8.53
CA ASN A 116 2.05 -11.28 9.31
C ASN A 116 1.13 -10.15 8.83
N ALA A 117 0.94 -10.01 7.51
CA ALA A 117 0.00 -9.03 6.95
C ALA A 117 -1.44 -9.27 7.43
N GLU A 118 -1.83 -10.53 7.63
CA GLU A 118 -3.15 -10.91 8.14
C GLU A 118 -3.32 -10.70 9.64
N ASP A 119 -2.23 -10.82 10.40
CA ASP A 119 -2.20 -10.60 11.86
C ASP A 119 -2.24 -9.11 12.22
N TRP A 120 -1.92 -8.22 11.28
CA TRP A 120 -2.04 -6.78 11.50
C TRP A 120 -3.49 -6.39 11.74
N GLN A 121 -3.77 -5.88 12.94
CA GLN A 121 -5.08 -5.37 13.31
C GLN A 121 -5.37 -4.05 12.61
N LEU A 122 -5.87 -4.13 11.38
CA LEU A 122 -6.35 -2.96 10.67
C LEU A 122 -7.73 -2.57 11.17
N GLU A 123 -7.94 -1.27 11.37
CA GLU A 123 -9.29 -0.74 11.57
C GLU A 123 -10.16 -1.11 10.37
N ARG A 124 -11.29 -1.76 10.65
CA ARG A 124 -12.31 -2.07 9.66
C ARG A 124 -13.36 -0.95 9.67
N PRO A 125 -13.46 -0.12 8.61
CA PRO A 125 -14.53 0.85 8.51
C PRO A 125 -15.90 0.16 8.57
N VAL A 126 -16.88 0.80 9.22
CA VAL A 126 -18.25 0.25 9.41
C VAL A 126 -18.87 -0.16 8.07
N ASP A 127 -18.66 0.64 7.02
CA ASP A 127 -19.23 0.41 5.68
C ASP A 127 -18.40 -0.56 4.82
N ALA A 128 -17.19 -0.94 5.26
CA ALA A 128 -16.28 -1.79 4.51
C ALA A 128 -16.43 -3.25 4.96
N SER A 129 -17.29 -3.98 4.25
CA SER A 129 -17.71 -5.32 4.64
C SER A 129 -16.94 -6.46 3.97
N LYS A 130 -16.13 -6.17 2.93
CA LYS A 130 -15.40 -7.19 2.18
C LYS A 130 -13.90 -7.11 2.49
N LYS A 131 -13.31 -8.25 2.89
CA LYS A 131 -11.87 -8.40 3.12
C LYS A 131 -11.19 -8.84 1.82
N PHE A 132 -10.24 -8.04 1.38
CA PHE A 132 -9.35 -8.32 0.25
C PHE A 132 -7.93 -8.52 0.78
N ILE A 133 -7.16 -9.35 0.09
CA ILE A 133 -5.71 -9.39 0.17
C ILE A 133 -5.16 -8.86 -1.14
N PHE A 134 -4.58 -7.67 -1.10
CA PHE A 134 -3.81 -7.15 -2.22
C PHE A 134 -2.43 -7.83 -2.21
N VAL A 135 -2.12 -8.51 -3.31
CA VAL A 135 -0.83 -9.13 -3.59
C VAL A 135 -0.05 -8.16 -4.46
N LEU A 136 0.84 -7.39 -3.86
CA LEU A 136 1.72 -6.46 -4.55
C LEU A 136 2.76 -7.24 -5.35
N GLY A 137 2.74 -7.07 -6.67
CA GLY A 137 3.69 -7.65 -7.59
C GLY A 137 5.14 -7.26 -7.31
N LYS A 138 6.06 -8.05 -7.88
CA LYS A 138 7.51 -7.84 -7.79
C LYS A 138 7.96 -6.52 -8.41
N ASP A 139 7.21 -6.07 -9.41
CA ASP A 139 7.37 -4.84 -10.18
C ASP A 139 6.79 -3.60 -9.49
N VAL A 140 5.92 -3.77 -8.48
CA VAL A 140 5.34 -2.65 -7.72
C VAL A 140 6.45 -1.91 -6.96
N PRO A 141 6.62 -0.59 -7.13
CA PRO A 141 7.58 0.19 -6.35
C PRO A 141 7.23 0.16 -4.86
N LYS A 142 8.17 -0.32 -4.04
CA LYS A 142 8.00 -0.47 -2.59
C LYS A 142 9.23 0.07 -1.88
N LYS A 143 9.03 0.77 -0.76
CA LYS A 143 10.09 1.19 0.14
C LYS A 143 10.23 0.19 1.27
N ASN A 144 11.47 -0.19 1.55
CA ASN A 144 11.83 -1.00 2.71
C ASN A 144 11.81 -0.11 3.95
N ILE A 145 10.88 -0.39 4.87
CA ILE A 145 10.77 0.33 6.14
C ILE A 145 10.84 -0.62 7.34
N ALA A 146 11.47 -1.78 7.16
CA ALA A 146 11.59 -2.78 8.21
C ALA A 146 12.34 -2.21 9.42
N THR A 147 11.82 -2.48 10.62
CA THR A 147 12.43 -2.14 11.91
C THR A 147 12.55 -3.39 12.78
N GLY A 148 13.21 -3.29 13.94
CA GLY A 148 13.19 -4.36 14.94
C GLY A 148 11.78 -4.70 15.45
N PHE A 149 10.80 -3.79 15.31
CA PHE A 149 9.40 -4.01 15.68
C PHE A 149 8.62 -4.73 14.57
N LEU A 150 8.70 -4.26 13.31
CA LEU A 150 8.11 -4.92 12.14
C LEU A 150 9.19 -5.22 11.09
N VAL A 151 9.72 -6.44 11.15
CA VAL A 151 10.91 -6.87 10.39
C VAL A 151 10.67 -7.13 8.89
N ASP A 152 9.41 -7.16 8.48
CA ASP A 152 8.93 -7.51 7.13
C ASP A 152 8.15 -6.38 6.46
N HIS A 153 8.20 -5.18 7.04
CA HIS A 153 7.37 -4.04 6.65
C HIS A 153 7.92 -3.32 5.42
N VAL A 154 7.05 -3.18 4.43
CA VAL A 154 7.27 -2.36 3.24
C VAL A 154 6.09 -1.43 3.01
N VAL A 155 6.31 -0.34 2.29
CA VAL A 155 5.22 0.58 1.91
C VAL A 155 5.24 0.90 0.43
N VAL A 156 4.05 1.08 -0.13
CA VAL A 156 3.89 1.81 -1.38
C VAL A 156 3.59 3.27 -1.04
N LEU A 157 4.30 4.19 -1.69
CA LEU A 157 4.16 5.63 -1.44
C LEU A 157 2.78 6.15 -1.88
N PRO A 158 2.28 7.23 -1.24
CA PRO A 158 1.10 7.95 -1.68
C PRO A 158 1.06 8.27 -3.17
N GLY A 159 -0.09 8.06 -3.78
CA GLY A 159 -0.33 8.43 -5.18
C GLY A 159 0.30 7.47 -6.20
N GLN A 160 0.96 6.40 -5.76
CA GLN A 160 1.42 5.37 -6.68
C GLN A 160 0.20 4.72 -7.36
N ILE A 161 0.16 4.80 -8.68
CA ILE A 161 -0.86 4.13 -9.48
C ILE A 161 -0.47 2.66 -9.62
N LEU A 162 -1.44 1.79 -9.31
CA LEU A 162 -1.34 0.34 -9.44
C LEU A 162 -2.43 -0.16 -10.38
N GLU A 163 -2.13 -1.21 -11.14
CA GLU A 163 -3.08 -1.86 -12.02
C GLU A 163 -3.61 -3.16 -11.38
N ILE A 164 -4.92 -3.36 -11.43
CA ILE A 164 -5.57 -4.61 -11.06
C ILE A 164 -5.20 -5.67 -12.11
N GLY A 165 -4.51 -6.73 -11.67
CA GLY A 165 -4.29 -7.93 -12.45
C GLY A 165 -5.43 -8.92 -12.29
N ASP A 166 -5.08 -10.20 -12.14
CA ASP A 166 -6.07 -11.24 -11.86
C ASP A 166 -6.61 -11.15 -10.42
N SER A 167 -7.85 -11.60 -10.20
CA SER A 167 -8.42 -11.84 -8.86
C SER A 167 -8.89 -13.30 -8.67
N VAL A 168 -8.86 -13.79 -7.43
CA VAL A 168 -9.39 -15.13 -7.06
C VAL A 168 -9.96 -15.12 -5.66
N GLU A 169 -11.10 -15.79 -5.46
CA GLU A 169 -11.69 -15.99 -4.14
C GLU A 169 -11.28 -17.35 -3.55
N ARG A 170 -10.84 -17.34 -2.29
CA ARG A 170 -10.47 -18.53 -1.51
C ARG A 170 -10.93 -18.37 -0.06
N ALA A 171 -11.69 -19.34 0.45
CA ALA A 171 -12.20 -19.36 1.82
C ALA A 171 -12.85 -18.02 2.27
N GLY A 172 -13.62 -17.38 1.38
CA GLY A 172 -14.30 -16.10 1.65
C GLY A 172 -13.40 -14.86 1.65
N THR A 173 -12.13 -14.99 1.25
CA THR A 173 -11.19 -13.88 1.06
C THR A 173 -10.88 -13.72 -0.44
N THR A 174 -10.98 -12.48 -0.94
CA THR A 174 -10.62 -12.17 -2.33
C THR A 174 -9.15 -11.75 -2.39
N TYR A 175 -8.35 -12.46 -3.18
CA TYR A 175 -6.97 -12.13 -3.47
C TYR A 175 -6.93 -11.38 -4.80
N VAL A 176 -6.24 -10.25 -4.84
CA VAL A 176 -6.11 -9.41 -6.04
C VAL A 176 -4.64 -9.13 -6.29
N MET A 177 -4.15 -9.53 -7.45
CA MET A 177 -2.80 -9.18 -7.88
C MET A 177 -2.75 -7.72 -8.30
N LEU A 178 -1.80 -6.96 -7.74
CA LEU A 178 -1.52 -5.58 -8.14
C LEU A 178 -0.18 -5.51 -8.86
N LYS A 179 -0.13 -4.77 -9.95
CA LYS A 179 1.09 -4.55 -10.75
C LYS A 179 1.42 -3.07 -10.80
N ALA A 180 2.66 -2.74 -11.14
CA ALA A 180 3.00 -1.38 -11.47
C ALA A 180 2.24 -0.96 -12.74
N ALA A 181 1.58 0.19 -12.71
CA ALA A 181 0.96 0.72 -13.92
C ALA A 181 2.06 1.21 -14.89
N HIS A 182 1.99 0.77 -16.15
CA HIS A 182 2.92 1.23 -17.19
C HIS A 182 2.37 2.50 -17.89
N GLN A 183 3.06 3.64 -17.73
CA GLN A 183 2.95 4.94 -18.45
C GLN A 183 1.58 5.51 -18.90
N GLN A 184 1.44 6.84 -18.76
CA GLN A 184 0.30 7.71 -19.13
C GLN A 184 -1.10 7.09 -19.02
N VAL A 185 -1.66 7.25 -17.83
CA VAL A 185 -3.01 6.81 -17.51
C VAL A 185 -4.01 7.85 -18.01
N ASP A 186 -4.40 7.75 -19.29
CA ASP A 186 -5.59 8.44 -19.83
C ASP A 186 -6.90 7.78 -19.33
N GLN A 187 -6.77 6.77 -18.47
CA GLN A 187 -7.88 6.04 -17.87
C GLN A 187 -8.27 6.62 -16.51
N PRO A 188 -9.53 6.44 -16.10
CA PRO A 188 -9.95 6.74 -14.73
C PRO A 188 -9.10 5.99 -13.69
N ILE A 189 -8.74 6.68 -12.61
CA ILE A 189 -8.05 6.10 -11.45
C ILE A 189 -9.06 6.03 -10.32
N TYR A 190 -9.18 4.87 -9.68
CA TYR A 190 -10.17 4.62 -8.64
C TYR A 190 -9.56 4.49 -7.24
N ASN A 191 -10.29 4.94 -6.24
CA ASN A 191 -9.93 4.80 -4.84
C ASN A 191 -10.12 3.33 -4.40
N PRO A 192 -9.13 2.70 -3.72
CA PRO A 192 -9.19 1.28 -3.39
C PRO A 192 -10.13 0.92 -2.22
N PHE A 193 -10.78 1.89 -1.59
CA PHE A 193 -11.68 1.67 -0.46
C PHE A 193 -13.16 1.70 -0.88
N ASP A 194 -13.54 2.70 -1.67
CA ASP A 194 -14.93 2.91 -2.10
C ASP A 194 -15.13 2.74 -3.63
N GLY A 195 -14.03 2.55 -4.36
CA GLY A 195 -14.03 2.41 -5.81
C GLY A 195 -14.29 3.72 -6.54
N MET A 196 -14.51 4.86 -5.87
CA MET A 196 -14.86 6.11 -6.54
C MET A 196 -13.69 6.64 -7.37
N GLU A 197 -14.00 7.29 -8.50
CA GLU A 197 -12.98 7.90 -9.34
C GLU A 197 -12.30 9.06 -8.61
N CYS A 198 -10.98 9.12 -8.68
CA CYS A 198 -10.17 10.16 -8.06
C CYS A 198 -10.17 11.43 -8.91
N SER A 199 -10.85 12.48 -8.43
CA SER A 199 -10.81 13.81 -9.06
C SER A 199 -9.48 14.54 -8.81
N ASN A 200 -9.01 15.27 -9.81
CA ASN A 200 -7.78 16.08 -9.78
C ASN A 200 -6.55 15.29 -9.29
N PHE A 201 -6.48 14.00 -9.64
CA PHE A 201 -5.46 13.10 -9.09
C PHE A 201 -4.03 13.54 -9.44
N ALA A 202 -3.80 14.02 -10.68
CA ALA A 202 -2.50 14.53 -11.11
C ALA A 202 -2.02 15.71 -10.25
N ASP A 203 -2.90 16.69 -10.00
CA ASP A 203 -2.55 17.86 -9.18
C ASP A 203 -2.29 17.48 -7.72
N LYS A 204 -3.12 16.59 -7.16
CA LYS A 204 -2.97 16.10 -5.78
C LYS A 204 -1.66 15.33 -5.60
N THR A 205 -1.31 14.47 -6.56
CA THR A 205 -0.04 13.72 -6.50
C THR A 205 1.17 14.63 -6.74
N ALA A 206 1.08 15.62 -7.63
CA ALA A 206 2.12 16.62 -7.81
C ALA A 206 2.35 17.44 -6.54
N TYR A 207 1.28 17.84 -5.85
CA TYR A 207 1.36 18.52 -4.56
C TYR A 207 2.09 17.65 -3.52
N LEU A 208 1.65 16.40 -3.31
CA LEU A 208 2.32 15.49 -2.37
C LEU A 208 3.79 15.31 -2.72
N ALA A 209 4.12 15.15 -4.01
CA ALA A 209 5.48 15.02 -4.51
C ALA A 209 6.33 16.30 -4.33
N SER A 210 5.71 17.48 -4.21
CA SER A 210 6.39 18.75 -3.96
C SER A 210 6.66 19.03 -2.48
N CYS A 211 5.91 18.40 -1.56
CA CYS A 211 6.09 18.61 -0.12
C CYS A 211 7.49 18.19 0.33
N ARG A 212 8.21 19.13 0.93
CA ARG A 212 9.53 18.95 1.54
C ARG A 212 9.57 19.59 2.93
N SER A 213 10.33 19.02 3.87
CA SER A 213 10.64 19.70 5.12
C SER A 213 11.55 20.88 4.80
N GLN A 214 11.40 21.94 5.60
CA GLN A 214 12.23 23.15 5.48
C GLN A 214 13.45 23.05 6.38
#